data_AF-A0A1C4KER7-F1
#
_entry.id   AF-A0A1C4KER7-F1
#
_cell.length_a   1.000
_cell.length_b   1.000
_cell.length_c   1.000
_cell.angle_alpha   90.00
_cell.angle_beta   90.00
_cell.angle_gamma   90.00
#
_symmetry.space_group_name_H-M   'P 1'
#
loop_
_entity.id
_entity.type
_entity.pdbx_description
1 polymer ?
#
loop_
_entity_poly.entity_id
_entity_poly.type
_entity_poly.pdbx_seq_one_letter_code
_entity_poly.pdbx_strand_id
1 'polypeptide(L)'
;ALAGAGHQVRALEWFELWSGPWGWAAQPVVRACGGAAPGWPAAIALLLAATGAAVVQAYRDAARVPTAQLRSRAATATTVASVMWSMELRAAKLALMEAGGGDPTRSLRLPPPRSRYLVVVWRDLLTLLRTPGRLGRAALWAACAAAAVGFGADLGGERRVVGLVVGLLCGYFAVGALAEPARLETDDVRRGAWSPFRFRTLMLQHGVVPAVLGAALGVLVAVPFAVHGSPWALLLMPLCAPPFTAAALYGACRGPARTQLMFLGGGSPVGGPGPLIFLAWYAAGPLISITVLAFALGHRVTPLTLALVSAAVTAVLLARVATAADKLIGRPATPR
;
A
#
# COMPACT_ATOMS: atom_id res chain seq x y z
N ALA A 1 -21.49 21.37 10.67
CA ALA A 1 -21.23 22.20 11.87
C ALA A 1 -21.54 21.44 13.16
N LEU A 2 -22.75 20.89 13.35
CA LEU A 2 -23.14 20.20 14.60
C LEU A 2 -22.34 18.91 14.91
N ALA A 3 -22.10 18.04 13.93
CA ALA A 3 -21.30 16.82 14.13
C ALA A 3 -19.82 17.11 14.49
N GLY A 4 -19.27 18.22 14.00
CA GLY A 4 -17.90 18.67 14.33
C GLY A 4 -17.78 19.31 15.72
N ALA A 5 -18.91 19.69 16.34
CA ALA A 5 -18.97 20.22 17.70
C ALA A 5 -19.29 19.13 18.75
N GLY A 6 -19.18 17.85 18.37
CA GLY A 6 -19.44 16.72 19.27
C GLY A 6 -20.92 16.45 19.56
N HIS A 7 -21.85 17.07 18.83
CA HIS A 7 -23.27 16.75 18.98
C HIS A 7 -23.58 15.43 18.26
N GLN A 8 -23.81 14.38 19.05
CA GLN A 8 -24.20 13.06 18.56
C GLN A 8 -25.62 13.10 18.01
N VAL A 9 -25.75 12.94 16.70
CA VAL A 9 -27.05 12.70 16.06
C VAL A 9 -27.30 11.21 16.07
N ARG A 10 -27.87 10.69 17.16
CA ARG A 10 -28.12 9.25 17.38
C ARG A 10 -28.76 8.54 16.20
N ALA A 11 -29.67 9.21 15.48
CA ALA A 11 -30.32 8.64 14.31
C ALA A 11 -29.32 8.36 13.18
N LEU A 12 -28.38 9.27 12.92
CA LEU A 12 -27.37 9.11 11.87
C LEU A 12 -26.38 8.00 12.22
N GLU A 13 -25.89 7.98 13.47
CA GLU A 13 -25.02 6.91 13.98
C GLU A 13 -25.71 5.54 13.86
N TRP A 14 -27.02 5.47 14.14
CA TRP A 14 -27.79 4.25 13.96
C TRP A 14 -27.86 3.84 12.49
N PHE A 15 -28.19 4.76 11.58
CA PHE A 15 -28.22 4.46 10.15
C PHE A 15 -26.85 4.00 9.64
N GLU A 16 -25.76 4.63 10.06
CA GLU A 16 -24.39 4.24 9.67
C GLU A 16 -24.05 2.83 10.14
N LEU A 17 -24.32 2.51 11.41
CA LEU A 17 -24.06 1.19 12.00
C LEU A 17 -24.92 0.06 11.40
N TRP A 18 -26.05 0.38 10.79
CA TRP A 18 -26.96 -0.61 10.17
C TRP A 18 -26.98 -0.57 8.64
N SER A 19 -26.20 0.32 8.02
CA SER A 19 -26.16 0.55 6.57
C SER A 19 -25.66 -0.65 5.75
N GLY A 20 -25.01 -1.63 6.38
CA GLY A 20 -24.54 -2.83 5.71
C GLY A 20 -23.42 -3.57 6.47
N PRO A 21 -22.71 -4.50 5.79
CA PRO A 21 -21.72 -5.37 6.41
C PRO A 21 -20.62 -4.63 7.17
N TRP A 22 -20.21 -3.47 6.66
CA TRP A 22 -19.18 -2.63 7.27
C TRP A 22 -19.67 -1.97 8.57
N GLY A 23 -20.92 -1.49 8.59
CA GLY A 23 -21.56 -0.97 9.80
C GLY A 23 -21.72 -2.06 10.86
N TRP A 24 -22.13 -3.26 10.44
CA TRP A 24 -22.28 -4.41 11.33
C TRP A 24 -20.94 -4.82 11.97
N ALA A 25 -19.87 -4.83 11.18
CA ALA A 25 -18.52 -5.15 11.65
C ALA A 25 -17.96 -4.07 12.60
N ALA A 26 -18.41 -2.82 12.51
CA ALA A 26 -17.97 -1.75 13.39
C ALA A 26 -18.59 -1.82 14.80
N GLN A 27 -19.81 -2.34 14.94
CA GLN A 27 -20.55 -2.34 16.21
C GLN A 27 -19.82 -3.01 17.41
N PRO A 28 -19.14 -4.16 17.26
CA PRO A 28 -18.38 -4.78 18.36
C PRO A 28 -17.20 -3.90 18.81
N VAL A 29 -16.55 -3.22 17.88
CA VAL A 29 -15.45 -2.29 18.17
C VAL A 29 -15.97 -1.07 18.92
N VAL A 30 -17.08 -0.49 18.46
CA VAL A 30 -17.77 0.62 19.15
C VAL A 30 -18.13 0.22 20.58
N ARG A 31 -18.66 -0.99 20.79
CA ARG A 31 -18.98 -1.50 22.13
C ARG A 31 -17.75 -1.66 23.01
N ALA A 32 -16.66 -2.22 22.47
CA ALA A 32 -15.40 -2.42 23.19
C ALA A 32 -14.75 -1.09 23.60
N CYS A 33 -14.93 -0.04 22.81
CA CYS A 33 -14.48 1.32 23.11
C CYS A 33 -15.41 2.09 24.07
N GLY A 34 -16.39 1.42 24.71
CA GLY A 34 -17.32 2.04 25.66
C GLY A 34 -18.51 2.77 25.01
N GLY A 35 -18.66 2.71 23.69
CA GLY A 35 -19.78 3.30 22.96
C GLY A 35 -21.10 2.53 23.10
N ALA A 36 -22.20 3.21 22.76
CA ALA A 36 -23.54 2.63 22.77
C ALA A 36 -23.84 1.89 21.46
N ALA A 37 -23.60 0.58 21.44
CA ALA A 37 -23.96 -0.30 20.33
C ALA A 37 -24.76 -1.51 20.84
N PRO A 38 -26.00 -1.35 21.31
CA PRO A 38 -26.78 -2.45 21.91
C PRO A 38 -27.09 -3.56 20.89
N GLY A 39 -27.06 -3.26 19.59
CA GLY A 39 -27.32 -4.21 18.50
C GLY A 39 -26.14 -5.08 18.08
N TRP A 40 -24.97 -4.97 18.72
CA TRP A 40 -23.74 -5.63 18.27
C TRP A 40 -23.85 -7.16 18.10
N PRO A 41 -24.60 -7.93 18.93
CA PRO A 41 -24.72 -9.38 18.71
C PRO A 41 -25.50 -9.70 17.43
N ALA A 42 -26.58 -8.96 17.17
CA ALA A 42 -27.40 -9.11 15.97
C ALA A 42 -26.61 -8.70 14.72
N ALA A 43 -25.79 -7.65 14.81
CA ALA A 43 -24.88 -7.25 13.76
C ALA A 43 -23.84 -8.34 13.41
N ILE A 44 -23.23 -8.99 14.42
CA ILE A 44 -22.35 -10.14 14.20
C ILE A 44 -23.11 -11.29 13.54
N ALA A 45 -24.32 -11.60 14.02
CA ALA A 45 -25.12 -12.68 13.45
C ALA A 45 -25.45 -12.43 11.97
N LEU A 46 -25.83 -11.19 11.61
CA LEU A 46 -26.06 -10.80 10.22
C LEU A 46 -24.80 -10.86 9.37
N LEU A 47 -23.66 -10.43 9.92
CA LEU A 47 -22.37 -10.52 9.24
C LEU A 47 -21.98 -11.98 8.97
N LEU A 48 -22.17 -12.87 9.95
CA LEU A 48 -21.92 -14.30 9.81
C LEU A 48 -22.89 -14.93 8.79
N ALA A 49 -24.17 -14.57 8.83
CA ALA A 49 -25.16 -15.04 7.87
C ALA A 49 -24.85 -14.57 6.44
N ALA A 50 -24.50 -13.30 6.26
CA ALA A 50 -24.10 -12.76 4.95
C ALA A 50 -22.80 -13.42 4.44
N THR A 51 -21.83 -13.64 5.32
CA THR A 51 -20.60 -14.36 4.99
C THR A 51 -20.88 -15.81 4.59
N GLY A 52 -21.72 -16.51 5.37
CA GLY A 52 -22.14 -17.87 5.06
C GLY A 52 -22.88 -17.96 3.72
N ALA A 53 -23.80 -17.03 3.46
CA ALA A 53 -24.50 -16.95 2.18
C ALA A 53 -23.54 -16.71 1.01
N ALA A 54 -22.57 -15.79 1.17
CA ALA A 54 -21.54 -15.53 0.17
C ALA A 54 -20.65 -16.76 -0.09
N VAL A 55 -20.26 -17.50 0.97
CA VAL A 55 -19.48 -18.74 0.85
C VAL A 55 -20.28 -19.83 0.14
N VAL A 56 -21.54 -20.04 0.50
CA VAL A 56 -22.42 -21.02 -0.16
C VAL A 56 -22.62 -20.66 -1.63
N GLN A 57 -22.83 -19.38 -1.93
CA GLN A 57 -22.96 -18.90 -3.31
C GLN A 57 -21.66 -19.12 -4.09
N ALA A 58 -20.51 -18.75 -3.52
CA ALA A 58 -19.20 -18.99 -4.11
C ALA A 58 -18.93 -20.48 -4.34
N TYR A 59 -19.35 -21.36 -3.42
CA TYR A 59 -19.24 -22.82 -3.57
C TYR A 59 -20.11 -23.34 -4.73
N ARG A 60 -21.36 -22.88 -4.82
CA ARG A 60 -22.27 -23.24 -5.93
C ARG A 60 -21.74 -22.74 -7.27
N ASP A 61 -21.18 -21.54 -7.31
CA ASP A 61 -20.59 -20.97 -8.52
C ASP A 61 -19.27 -21.65 -8.89
N ALA A 62 -18.47 -22.07 -7.90
CA ALA A 62 -17.26 -22.86 -8.12
C ALA A 62 -17.56 -24.20 -8.81
N ALA A 63 -18.69 -24.84 -8.49
CA ALA A 63 -19.12 -26.08 -9.14
C ALA A 63 -19.44 -25.91 -10.65
N ARG A 64 -19.65 -24.67 -11.12
CA ARG A 64 -19.89 -24.34 -12.54
C ARG A 64 -18.61 -24.01 -13.29
N VAL A 65 -17.46 -23.91 -12.60
CA VAL A 65 -16.17 -23.60 -13.22
C VAL A 65 -15.64 -24.84 -13.95
N PRO A 66 -15.34 -24.76 -15.26
CA PRO A 66 -14.79 -25.89 -16.01
C PRO A 66 -13.55 -26.48 -15.35
N THR A 67 -13.45 -27.81 -15.30
CA THR A 67 -12.35 -28.54 -14.64
C THR A 67 -10.97 -28.18 -15.20
N ALA A 68 -10.89 -27.80 -16.47
CA ALA A 68 -9.66 -27.30 -17.10
C ALA A 68 -9.17 -25.98 -16.46
N GLN A 69 -10.09 -25.07 -16.13
CA GLN A 69 -9.76 -23.82 -15.40
C GLN A 69 -9.40 -24.10 -13.95
N LEU A 70 -10.00 -25.11 -13.31
CA LEU A 70 -9.60 -25.54 -11.97
C LEU A 70 -8.19 -26.15 -11.95
N ARG A 71 -7.80 -26.93 -12.96
CA ARG A 71 -6.44 -27.47 -13.08
C ARG A 71 -5.40 -26.39 -13.36
N SER A 72 -5.71 -25.42 -14.23
CA SER A 72 -4.79 -24.29 -14.45
C SER A 72 -4.60 -23.49 -13.16
N ARG A 73 -5.69 -23.17 -12.45
CA ARG A 73 -5.65 -22.46 -11.16
C ARG A 73 -4.99 -23.27 -10.05
N ALA A 74 -5.14 -24.59 -10.03
CA ALA A 74 -4.47 -25.47 -9.07
C ALA A 74 -2.96 -25.50 -9.32
N ALA A 75 -2.52 -25.64 -10.57
CA ALA A 75 -1.09 -25.55 -10.93
C ALA A 75 -0.51 -24.19 -10.51
N THR A 76 -1.26 -23.11 -10.72
CA THR A 76 -0.91 -21.77 -10.23
C THR A 76 -0.88 -21.68 -8.71
N ALA A 77 -1.82 -22.31 -7.99
CA ALA A 77 -1.82 -22.35 -6.53
C ALA A 77 -0.59 -23.09 -5.97
N THR A 78 -0.13 -24.16 -6.63
CA THR A 78 1.11 -24.86 -6.27
C THR A 78 2.34 -23.99 -6.55
N THR A 79 2.37 -23.25 -7.66
CA THR A 79 3.41 -22.25 -7.94
C THR A 79 3.38 -21.11 -6.91
N VAL A 80 2.19 -20.70 -6.46
CA VAL A 80 2.01 -19.68 -5.43
C VAL A 80 2.48 -20.15 -4.07
N ALA A 81 2.19 -21.40 -3.71
CA ALA A 81 2.65 -22.01 -2.47
C ALA A 81 4.19 -22.13 -2.47
N SER A 82 4.79 -22.57 -3.58
CA SER A 82 6.26 -22.64 -3.69
C SER A 82 6.93 -21.26 -3.72
N VAL A 83 6.26 -20.24 -4.28
CA VAL A 83 6.73 -18.86 -4.33
C VAL A 83 6.51 -18.10 -3.01
N MET A 84 5.48 -18.46 -2.22
CA MET A 84 5.36 -18.00 -0.84
C MET A 84 6.54 -18.46 0.00
N TRP A 85 7.02 -19.68 -0.23
CA TRP A 85 8.23 -20.20 0.39
C TRP A 85 9.51 -19.49 -0.04
N SER A 86 9.56 -18.91 -1.25
CA SER A 86 10.68 -18.06 -1.69
C SER A 86 10.54 -16.59 -1.29
N MET A 87 9.52 -16.23 -0.50
CA MET A 87 9.15 -14.85 -0.16
C MET A 87 8.93 -13.93 -1.37
N GLU A 88 8.74 -14.48 -2.57
CA GLU A 88 8.41 -13.71 -3.78
C GLU A 88 6.89 -13.57 -3.94
N LEU A 89 6.21 -13.08 -2.90
CA LEU A 89 4.75 -12.88 -2.86
C LEU A 89 4.18 -12.19 -4.11
N ARG A 90 5.01 -11.39 -4.79
CA ARG A 90 4.65 -10.71 -6.02
C ARG A 90 4.61 -11.62 -7.25
N ALA A 91 5.58 -12.52 -7.43
CA ALA A 91 5.55 -13.49 -8.51
C ALA A 91 4.36 -14.46 -8.33
N ALA A 92 4.06 -14.85 -7.09
CA ALA A 92 2.87 -15.61 -6.74
C ALA A 92 1.58 -14.86 -7.12
N LYS A 93 1.48 -13.57 -6.74
CA LYS A 93 0.34 -12.73 -7.09
C LYS A 93 0.16 -12.59 -8.61
N LEU A 94 1.25 -12.39 -9.36
CA LEU A 94 1.18 -12.28 -10.82
C LEU A 94 0.72 -13.58 -11.47
N ALA A 95 1.23 -14.72 -11.00
CA ALA A 95 0.78 -16.03 -11.45
C ALA A 95 -0.73 -16.23 -11.17
N LEU A 96 -1.21 -15.86 -9.97
CA LEU A 96 -2.64 -15.91 -9.63
C LEU A 96 -3.50 -15.03 -10.53
N MET A 97 -3.04 -13.81 -10.82
CA MET A 97 -3.77 -12.89 -11.70
C MET A 97 -3.82 -13.40 -13.13
N GLU A 98 -2.75 -14.03 -13.62
CA GLU A 98 -2.72 -14.65 -14.95
C GLU A 98 -3.67 -15.86 -15.04
N ALA A 99 -3.79 -16.65 -13.97
CA ALA A 99 -4.68 -17.81 -13.90
C ALA A 99 -6.15 -17.46 -13.59
N GLY A 100 -6.40 -16.27 -13.02
CA GLY A 100 -7.74 -15.80 -12.65
C GLY A 100 -8.67 -15.61 -13.85
N GLY A 101 -8.13 -15.41 -15.05
CA GLY A 101 -8.85 -14.84 -16.17
C GLY A 101 -8.98 -13.32 -15.98
N GLY A 102 -8.83 -12.55 -17.06
CA GLY A 102 -8.81 -11.08 -16.96
C GLY A 102 -10.08 -10.55 -16.30
N ASP A 103 -9.93 -9.77 -15.23
CA ASP A 103 -11.04 -9.03 -14.63
C ASP A 103 -11.76 -8.20 -15.72
N PRO A 104 -13.09 -8.11 -15.70
CA PRO A 104 -13.83 -7.27 -16.63
C PRO A 104 -13.33 -5.82 -16.50
N THR A 105 -12.54 -5.38 -17.49
CA THR A 105 -11.96 -4.05 -17.49
C THR A 105 -13.08 -3.04 -17.70
N ARG A 106 -13.33 -2.19 -16.70
CA ARG A 106 -14.25 -1.06 -16.87
C ARG A 106 -13.74 -0.17 -18.00
N SER A 107 -14.61 0.14 -18.96
CA SER A 107 -14.31 0.99 -20.11
C SER A 107 -14.31 2.49 -19.76
N LEU A 108 -13.52 2.87 -18.75
CA LEU A 108 -13.30 4.29 -18.46
C LEU A 108 -12.30 4.87 -19.48
N ARG A 109 -12.65 6.01 -20.06
CA ARG A 109 -11.82 6.78 -20.99
C ARG A 109 -11.66 8.20 -20.44
N LEU A 110 -10.42 8.62 -20.22
CA LEU A 110 -10.06 10.02 -19.98
C LEU A 110 -9.52 10.61 -21.29
N PRO A 111 -9.78 11.88 -21.60
CA PRO A 111 -9.16 12.51 -22.77
C PRO A 111 -7.64 12.51 -22.61
N PRO A 112 -6.87 12.23 -23.69
CA PRO A 112 -5.42 12.23 -23.61
C PRO A 112 -4.88 13.65 -23.33
N PRO A 113 -3.79 13.78 -22.55
CA PRO A 113 -3.22 15.08 -22.24
C PRO A 113 -2.50 15.67 -23.47
N ARG A 114 -2.49 17.00 -23.58
CA ARG A 114 -1.76 17.72 -24.65
C ARG A 114 -0.24 17.72 -24.43
N SER A 115 0.21 17.62 -23.18
CA SER A 115 1.63 17.64 -22.83
C SER A 115 2.20 16.23 -22.72
N ARG A 116 3.33 15.98 -23.37
CA ARG A 116 4.07 14.70 -23.27
C ARG A 116 4.43 14.32 -21.84
N TYR A 117 4.68 15.30 -20.96
CA TYR A 117 5.08 15.07 -19.57
C TYR A 117 3.94 14.51 -18.71
N LEU A 118 2.69 14.77 -19.08
CA LEU A 118 1.53 14.28 -18.34
C LEU A 118 1.06 12.91 -18.83
N VAL A 119 1.65 12.35 -19.89
CA VAL A 119 1.21 11.06 -20.46
C VAL A 119 1.37 9.92 -19.45
N VAL A 120 2.48 9.88 -18.71
CA VAL A 120 2.73 8.86 -17.68
C VAL A 120 1.76 9.02 -16.52
N VAL A 121 1.57 10.24 -16.04
CA VAL A 121 0.62 10.58 -14.96
C VAL A 121 -0.80 10.20 -15.36
N TRP A 122 -1.21 10.54 -16.58
CA TRP A 122 -2.51 10.20 -17.15
C TRP A 122 -2.70 8.68 -17.25
N ARG A 123 -1.68 7.94 -17.73
CA ARG A 123 -1.70 6.47 -17.83
C ARG A 123 -1.89 5.82 -16.46
N ASP A 124 -1.16 6.31 -15.46
CA ASP A 124 -1.23 5.80 -14.09
C ASP A 124 -2.59 6.09 -13.44
N LEU A 125 -3.10 7.31 -13.61
CA LEU A 125 -4.45 7.69 -13.14
C LEU A 125 -5.54 6.85 -13.82
N LEU A 126 -5.46 6.68 -15.14
CA LEU A 126 -6.42 5.86 -15.88
C LEU A 126 -6.38 4.40 -15.43
N THR A 127 -5.17 3.86 -15.16
CA THR A 127 -4.99 2.52 -14.61
C THR A 127 -5.63 2.41 -13.23
N LEU A 128 -5.43 3.41 -12.37
CA LEU A 128 -6.02 3.45 -11.03
C LEU A 128 -7.55 3.51 -11.08
N LEU A 129 -8.12 4.33 -11.97
CA LEU A 129 -9.57 4.43 -12.17
C LEU A 129 -10.18 3.12 -12.70
N ARG A 130 -9.46 2.41 -13.57
CA ARG A 130 -9.87 1.09 -14.06
C ARG A 130 -9.69 -0.01 -13.02
N THR A 131 -8.86 0.20 -12.00
CA THR A 131 -8.58 -0.75 -10.91
C THR A 131 -8.83 -0.13 -9.53
N PRO A 132 -10.09 0.26 -9.22
CA PRO A 132 -10.41 1.02 -8.02
C PRO A 132 -10.04 0.30 -6.71
N GLY A 133 -9.91 -1.02 -6.73
CA GLY A 133 -9.43 -1.81 -5.59
C GLY A 133 -8.04 -1.38 -5.09
N ARG A 134 -7.19 -0.80 -5.95
CA ARG A 134 -5.89 -0.24 -5.53
C ARG A 134 -6.06 1.03 -4.69
N LEU A 135 -6.95 1.92 -5.11
CA LEU A 135 -7.29 3.12 -4.35
C LEU A 135 -7.98 2.76 -3.04
N GLY A 136 -8.92 1.80 -3.06
CA GLY A 136 -9.56 1.28 -1.85
C GLY A 136 -8.56 0.69 -0.86
N ARG A 137 -7.59 -0.10 -1.34
CA ARG A 137 -6.51 -0.65 -0.50
C ARG A 137 -5.60 0.45 0.05
N ALA A 138 -5.27 1.46 -0.74
CA ALA A 138 -4.49 2.60 -0.28
C ALA A 138 -5.22 3.38 0.83
N ALA A 139 -6.52 3.63 0.65
CA ALA A 139 -7.36 4.27 1.65
C ALA A 139 -7.47 3.44 2.94
N LEU A 140 -7.65 2.12 2.82
CA LEU A 140 -7.67 1.21 3.96
C LEU A 140 -6.35 1.28 4.76
N TRP A 141 -5.21 1.18 4.09
CA TRP A 141 -3.91 1.29 4.76
C TRP A 141 -3.66 2.68 5.37
N ALA A 142 -4.13 3.75 4.73
CA ALA A 142 -4.06 5.10 5.28
C ALA A 142 -4.94 5.24 6.54
N ALA A 143 -6.12 4.63 6.55
CA ALA A 143 -6.98 4.58 7.74
C ALA A 143 -6.34 3.77 8.87
N CYS A 144 -5.75 2.60 8.57
CA CYS A 144 -4.97 1.84 9.55
C CYS A 144 -3.77 2.64 10.09
N ALA A 145 -3.10 3.41 9.25
CA ALA A 145 -2.00 4.28 9.66
C ALA A 145 -2.45 5.33 10.66
N ALA A 146 -3.55 6.03 10.36
CA ALA A 146 -4.15 7.01 11.26
C ALA A 146 -4.61 6.35 12.58
N ALA A 147 -5.30 5.22 12.52
CA ALA A 147 -5.73 4.50 13.72
C ALA A 147 -4.54 4.11 14.61
N ALA A 148 -3.47 3.56 14.03
CA ALA A 148 -2.27 3.18 14.78
C ALA A 148 -1.58 4.38 15.45
N VAL A 149 -1.48 5.52 14.75
CA VAL A 149 -0.94 6.77 15.31
C VAL A 149 -1.83 7.31 16.42
N GLY A 150 -3.15 7.31 16.23
CA GLY A 150 -4.14 7.75 17.22
C GLY A 150 -4.06 6.92 18.50
N PHE A 151 -4.18 5.60 18.40
CA PHE A 151 -4.05 4.70 19.55
C PHE A 151 -2.69 4.84 20.25
N GLY A 152 -1.60 4.99 19.48
CA GLY A 152 -0.28 5.23 20.06
C GLY A 152 -0.21 6.55 20.83
N ALA A 153 -0.81 7.61 20.29
CA ALA A 153 -0.85 8.92 20.95
C ALA A 153 -1.65 8.89 22.25
N ASP A 154 -2.82 8.24 22.25
CA ASP A 154 -3.71 8.14 23.42
C ASP A 154 -3.08 7.32 24.55
N LEU A 155 -2.37 6.24 24.22
CA LEU A 155 -1.75 5.37 25.22
C LEU A 155 -0.46 5.94 25.82
N GLY A 156 0.17 6.93 25.16
CA GLY A 156 1.38 7.60 25.62
C GLY A 156 2.63 6.71 25.72
N GLY A 157 3.69 7.25 26.35
CA GLY A 157 4.93 6.52 26.64
C GLY A 157 5.58 5.84 25.43
N GLU A 158 6.09 4.62 25.64
CA GLU A 158 6.71 3.79 24.58
C GLU A 158 5.70 3.36 23.50
N ARG A 159 4.42 3.19 23.87
CA ARG A 159 3.35 2.79 22.94
C ARG A 159 3.12 3.84 21.86
N ARG A 160 3.42 5.11 22.14
CA ARG A 160 3.43 6.19 21.14
C ARG A 160 4.43 5.93 20.03
N VAL A 161 5.64 5.46 20.36
CA VAL A 161 6.67 5.13 19.37
C VAL A 161 6.23 3.94 18.53
N VAL A 162 5.66 2.91 19.17
CA VAL A 162 5.13 1.73 18.46
C VAL A 162 4.02 2.15 17.50
N GLY A 163 3.02 2.92 17.96
CA GLY A 163 1.93 3.41 17.11
C GLY A 163 2.41 4.29 15.95
N LEU A 164 3.43 5.12 16.18
CA LEU A 164 4.08 5.90 15.12
C LEU A 164 4.75 5.00 14.08
N VAL A 165 5.56 4.03 14.49
CA VAL A 165 6.27 3.13 13.56
C VAL A 165 5.29 2.26 12.77
N VAL A 166 4.29 1.69 13.43
CA VAL A 166 3.22 0.93 12.78
C VAL A 166 2.43 1.84 11.82
N GLY A 167 2.13 3.07 12.24
CA GLY A 167 1.50 4.09 11.40
C GLY A 167 2.29 4.38 10.13
N LEU A 168 3.60 4.60 10.25
CA LEU A 168 4.49 4.85 9.11
C LEU A 168 4.60 3.62 8.19
N LEU A 169 4.64 2.40 8.75
CA LEU A 169 4.59 1.16 7.96
C LEU A 169 3.30 1.06 7.14
N CYS A 170 2.14 1.28 7.77
CA CYS A 170 0.85 1.32 7.08
C CYS A 170 0.80 2.44 6.03
N GLY A 171 1.34 3.62 6.32
CA GLY A 171 1.45 4.72 5.36
C GLY A 171 2.30 4.37 4.15
N TYR A 172 3.43 3.68 4.36
CA TYR A 172 4.24 3.13 3.27
C TYR A 172 3.46 2.11 2.44
N PHE A 173 2.70 1.20 3.04
CA PHE A 173 1.86 0.25 2.30
C PHE A 173 0.74 0.94 1.51
N ALA A 174 0.16 2.02 2.04
CA ALA A 174 -0.84 2.84 1.35
C ALA A 174 -0.26 3.43 0.05
N VAL A 175 0.89 4.11 0.15
CA VAL A 175 1.58 4.70 -1.01
C VAL A 175 2.11 3.61 -1.95
N GLY A 176 2.62 2.52 -1.40
CA GLY A 176 3.11 1.37 -2.16
C GLY A 176 2.03 0.68 -3.00
N ALA A 177 0.76 0.72 -2.58
CA ALA A 177 -0.37 0.23 -3.38
C ALA A 177 -0.64 1.13 -4.60
N LEU A 178 -0.41 2.44 -4.47
CA LEU A 178 -0.54 3.42 -5.56
C LEU A 178 0.64 3.36 -6.54
N ALA A 179 1.82 2.95 -6.07
CA ALA A 179 3.04 2.82 -6.88
C ALA A 179 3.10 1.54 -7.74
N GLU A 180 2.04 0.73 -7.77
CA GLU A 180 1.99 -0.51 -8.57
C GLU A 180 2.27 -0.32 -10.07
N PRO A 181 1.80 0.76 -10.75
CA PRO A 181 2.15 0.99 -12.16
C PRO A 181 3.66 1.05 -12.42
N ALA A 182 4.42 1.72 -11.54
CA ALA A 182 5.88 1.77 -11.63
C ALA A 182 6.49 0.37 -11.59
N ARG A 183 5.95 -0.48 -10.72
CA ARG A 183 6.43 -1.84 -10.56
C ARG A 183 6.08 -2.73 -11.76
N LEU A 184 4.94 -2.51 -12.41
CA LEU A 184 4.59 -3.23 -13.63
C LEU A 184 5.50 -2.85 -14.80
N GLU A 185 5.95 -1.59 -14.85
CA GLU A 185 6.92 -1.14 -15.85
C GLU A 185 8.30 -1.77 -15.65
N THR A 186 8.71 -2.02 -14.40
CA THR A 186 9.98 -2.68 -14.10
C THR A 186 9.94 -4.20 -14.33
N ASP A 187 8.76 -4.82 -14.20
CA ASP A 187 8.59 -6.25 -14.48
C ASP A 187 8.66 -6.52 -15.99
N ASP A 188 8.16 -5.59 -16.80
CA ASP A 188 8.17 -5.69 -18.26
C ASP A 188 8.65 -4.37 -18.88
N VAL A 189 9.97 -4.23 -18.98
CA VAL A 189 10.65 -3.03 -19.50
C VAL A 189 10.24 -2.72 -20.94
N ARG A 190 9.72 -3.71 -21.70
CA ARG A 190 9.22 -3.51 -23.07
C ARG A 190 8.01 -2.57 -23.10
N ARG A 191 7.24 -2.48 -22.02
CA ARG A 191 6.12 -1.51 -21.89
C ARG A 191 6.62 -0.07 -21.90
N GLY A 192 7.80 0.16 -21.34
CA GLY A 192 8.45 1.47 -21.31
C GLY A 192 9.11 1.86 -22.64
N ALA A 193 9.33 0.91 -23.56
CA ALA A 193 9.99 1.18 -24.84
C ALA A 193 9.19 2.14 -25.75
N TRP A 194 7.88 2.21 -25.56
CA TRP A 194 6.99 3.11 -26.30
C TRP A 194 6.87 4.51 -25.66
N SER A 195 7.51 4.72 -24.51
CA SER A 195 7.51 6.02 -23.83
C SER A 195 8.48 6.98 -24.53
N PRO A 196 8.14 8.29 -24.64
CA PRO A 196 9.07 9.30 -25.14
C PRO A 196 10.20 9.62 -24.14
N PHE A 197 10.22 8.99 -22.97
CA PHE A 197 11.16 9.25 -21.89
C PHE A 197 12.20 8.14 -21.75
N ARG A 198 13.43 8.52 -21.38
CA ARG A 198 14.41 7.57 -20.84
C ARG A 198 13.83 6.89 -19.60
N PHE A 199 14.14 5.61 -19.39
CA PHE A 199 13.54 4.81 -18.31
C PHE A 199 13.74 5.39 -16.91
N ARG A 200 14.90 6.00 -16.63
CA ARG A 200 15.11 6.81 -15.42
C ARG A 200 14.05 7.90 -15.26
N THR A 201 13.80 8.69 -16.31
CA THR A 201 12.81 9.78 -16.27
C THR A 201 11.40 9.24 -16.16
N LEU A 202 11.10 8.16 -16.88
CA LEU A 202 9.84 7.44 -16.80
C LEU A 202 9.55 6.98 -15.36
N MET A 203 10.55 6.42 -14.67
CA MET A 203 10.41 5.98 -13.28
C MET A 203 10.18 7.13 -12.29
N LEU A 204 10.81 8.28 -12.51
CA LEU A 204 10.54 9.47 -11.71
C LEU A 204 9.11 9.99 -11.96
N GLN A 205 8.62 9.96 -13.20
CA GLN A 205 7.25 10.36 -13.55
C GLN A 205 6.19 9.47 -12.90
N HIS A 206 6.46 8.16 -12.79
CA HIS A 206 5.61 7.23 -12.05
C HIS A 206 5.51 7.54 -10.55
N GLY A 207 6.37 8.40 -10.00
CA GLY A 207 6.29 8.89 -8.63
C GLY A 207 5.21 9.96 -8.42
N VAL A 208 4.77 10.65 -9.46
CA VAL A 208 3.87 11.81 -9.29
C VAL A 208 2.52 11.37 -8.71
N VAL A 209 1.88 10.37 -9.31
CA VAL A 209 0.56 9.88 -8.87
C VAL A 209 0.56 9.37 -7.43
N PRO A 210 1.44 8.42 -7.02
CA PRO A 210 1.48 7.95 -5.64
C PRO A 210 1.85 9.04 -4.63
N ALA A 211 2.70 10.02 -4.98
CA ALA A 211 3.03 11.13 -4.08
C ALA A 211 1.84 12.06 -3.86
N VAL A 212 1.18 12.50 -4.93
CA VAL A 212 0.03 13.43 -4.85
C VAL A 212 -1.15 12.75 -4.18
N LEU A 213 -1.54 11.55 -4.61
CA LEU A 213 -2.67 10.84 -3.99
C LEU A 213 -2.35 10.38 -2.57
N GLY A 214 -1.11 9.97 -2.29
CA GLY A 214 -0.66 9.66 -0.94
C GLY A 214 -0.72 10.89 -0.02
N ALA A 215 -0.32 12.06 -0.51
CA ALA A 215 -0.45 13.32 0.24
C ALA A 215 -1.92 13.69 0.46
N ALA A 216 -2.77 13.56 -0.56
CA ALA A 216 -4.21 13.80 -0.43
C ALA A 216 -4.85 12.87 0.60
N LEU A 217 -4.54 11.58 0.58
CA LEU A 217 -4.96 10.63 1.62
C LEU A 217 -4.43 11.03 3.00
N GLY A 218 -3.17 11.46 3.08
CA GLY A 218 -2.54 11.99 4.30
C GLY A 218 -3.30 13.19 4.89
N VAL A 219 -3.72 14.14 4.05
CA VAL A 219 -4.56 15.27 4.47
C VAL A 219 -5.91 14.78 4.98
N LEU A 220 -6.57 13.88 4.23
CA LEU A 220 -7.89 13.35 4.62
C LEU A 220 -7.85 12.65 5.98
N VAL A 221 -6.87 11.79 6.21
CA VAL A 221 -6.74 11.08 7.49
C VAL A 221 -6.18 11.94 8.62
N ALA A 222 -5.63 13.12 8.31
CA ALA A 222 -5.21 14.11 9.30
C ALA A 222 -6.38 14.95 9.84
N VAL A 223 -7.52 15.04 9.14
CA VAL A 223 -8.68 15.84 9.54
C VAL A 223 -9.15 15.52 10.97
N PRO A 224 -9.35 14.24 11.37
CA PRO A 224 -9.74 13.93 12.73
C PRO A 224 -8.77 14.50 13.78
N PHE A 225 -7.46 14.38 13.56
CA PHE A 225 -6.46 14.90 14.49
C PHE A 225 -6.51 16.42 14.62
N ALA A 226 -6.72 17.13 13.51
CA ALA A 226 -6.85 18.58 13.51
C ALA A 226 -8.08 19.05 14.28
N VAL A 227 -9.22 18.38 14.09
CA VAL A 227 -10.46 18.66 14.83
C VAL A 227 -10.28 18.38 16.33
N HIS A 228 -9.45 17.39 16.71
CA HIS A 228 -9.11 17.08 18.11
C HIS A 228 -7.93 17.92 18.66
N GLY A 229 -7.63 19.08 18.07
CA GLY A 229 -6.66 20.04 18.62
C GLY A 229 -5.21 19.87 18.16
N SER A 230 -4.96 19.02 17.15
CA SER A 230 -3.63 18.85 16.54
C SER A 230 -3.60 19.34 15.09
N PRO A 231 -3.74 20.67 14.83
CA PRO A 231 -3.85 21.21 13.48
C PRO A 231 -2.59 20.94 12.64
N TRP A 232 -1.44 20.78 13.29
CA TRP A 232 -0.18 20.42 12.64
C TRP A 232 -0.26 19.08 11.89
N ALA A 233 -1.15 18.16 12.27
CA ALA A 233 -1.31 16.90 11.55
C ALA A 233 -1.63 17.09 10.05
N LEU A 234 -2.36 18.16 9.70
CA LEU A 234 -2.69 18.51 8.30
C LEU A 234 -1.46 18.85 7.47
N LEU A 235 -0.37 19.27 8.12
CA LEU A 235 0.92 19.53 7.49
C LEU A 235 1.84 18.31 7.55
N LEU A 236 1.93 17.64 8.71
CA LEU A 236 2.91 16.57 8.94
C LEU A 236 2.57 15.29 8.17
N MET A 237 1.31 14.87 8.13
CA MET A 237 0.91 13.61 7.47
C MET A 237 1.15 13.60 5.95
N PRO A 238 0.76 14.64 5.17
CA PRO A 238 1.06 14.65 3.73
C PRO A 238 2.57 14.70 3.42
N LEU A 239 3.40 15.27 4.31
CA LEU A 239 4.85 15.30 4.14
C LEU A 239 5.50 13.91 4.17
N CYS A 240 4.82 12.88 4.66
CA CYS A 240 5.32 11.50 4.63
C CYS A 240 5.17 10.84 3.25
N ALA A 241 4.29 11.35 2.37
CA ALA A 241 4.01 10.70 1.08
C ALA A 241 5.17 10.70 0.08
N PRO A 242 5.93 11.81 -0.10
CA PRO A 242 7.09 11.81 -1.00
C PRO A 242 8.19 10.79 -0.66
N PRO A 243 8.67 10.65 0.59
CA PRO A 243 9.71 9.67 0.91
C PRO A 243 9.20 8.23 0.79
N PHE A 244 7.92 7.95 1.12
CA PHE A 244 7.33 6.63 0.87
C PHE A 244 7.22 6.31 -0.61
N THR A 245 6.92 7.31 -1.44
CA THR A 245 6.89 7.16 -2.89
C THR A 245 8.26 6.83 -3.43
N ALA A 246 9.28 7.59 -3.02
CA ALA A 246 10.66 7.33 -3.42
C ALA A 246 11.15 5.94 -2.95
N ALA A 247 10.77 5.51 -1.74
CA ALA A 247 11.05 4.17 -1.22
C ALA A 247 10.36 3.08 -2.06
N ALA A 248 9.09 3.27 -2.43
CA ALA A 248 8.34 2.33 -3.25
C ALA A 248 8.93 2.21 -4.67
N LEU A 249 9.32 3.34 -5.28
CA LEU A 249 10.01 3.36 -6.57
C LEU A 249 11.39 2.70 -6.50
N TYR A 250 12.12 2.90 -5.39
CA TYR A 250 13.42 2.23 -5.18
C TYR A 250 13.22 0.71 -5.10
N GLY A 251 12.19 0.27 -4.40
CA GLY A 251 11.77 -1.13 -4.37
C GLY A 251 11.37 -1.67 -5.75
N ALA A 252 10.75 -0.86 -6.61
CA ALA A 252 10.43 -1.23 -7.99
C ALA A 252 11.70 -1.40 -8.84
N CYS A 253 12.64 -0.45 -8.74
CA CYS A 253 13.84 -0.40 -9.60
C CYS A 253 15.00 -1.31 -9.15
N ARG A 254 14.87 -2.02 -8.03
CA ARG A 254 15.97 -2.85 -7.47
C ARG A 254 16.42 -4.01 -8.37
N GLY A 255 15.59 -4.38 -9.34
CA GLY A 255 15.80 -5.50 -10.26
C GLY A 255 15.38 -6.85 -9.70
N PRO A 256 15.80 -7.96 -10.35
CA PRO A 256 15.46 -9.31 -9.93
C PRO A 256 15.82 -9.58 -8.47
N ALA A 257 15.02 -10.42 -7.82
CA ALA A 257 15.31 -10.82 -6.45
C ALA A 257 16.67 -11.50 -6.38
N ARG A 258 17.47 -11.12 -5.39
CA ARG A 258 18.79 -11.69 -5.17
C ARG A 258 18.68 -12.92 -4.28
N THR A 259 18.04 -13.98 -4.78
CA THR A 259 17.83 -15.23 -4.03
C THR A 259 19.14 -15.85 -3.53
N GLN A 260 20.25 -15.60 -4.23
CA GLN A 260 21.59 -15.99 -3.76
C GLN A 260 21.95 -15.41 -2.38
N LEU A 261 21.35 -14.28 -1.96
CA LEU A 261 21.56 -13.72 -0.63
C LEU A 261 20.96 -14.61 0.47
N MET A 262 19.89 -15.38 0.18
CA MET A 262 19.31 -16.29 1.17
C MET A 262 20.27 -17.42 1.56
N PHE A 263 21.17 -17.77 0.64
CA PHE A 263 22.18 -18.82 0.82
C PHE A 263 23.53 -18.26 1.28
N LEU A 264 23.63 -16.98 1.63
CA LEU A 264 24.83 -16.42 2.24
C LEU A 264 24.94 -16.88 3.70
N GLY A 265 25.94 -17.70 3.98
CA GLY A 265 26.24 -18.23 5.31
C GLY A 265 26.47 -19.73 5.21
N GLY A 266 27.67 -20.18 5.63
CA GLY A 266 27.97 -21.60 5.71
C GLY A 266 27.04 -22.33 6.69
N GLY A 267 27.06 -23.67 6.64
CA GLY A 267 26.29 -24.54 7.54
C GLY A 267 26.69 -24.37 9.00
N SER A 268 26.21 -23.30 9.63
CA SER A 268 26.32 -23.04 11.05
C SER A 268 25.12 -23.70 11.75
N PRO A 269 25.31 -24.30 12.93
CA PRO A 269 24.21 -24.86 13.72
C PRO A 269 23.19 -23.80 14.17
N VAL A 270 23.52 -22.52 14.10
CA VAL A 270 22.64 -21.38 14.44
C VAL A 270 21.92 -20.81 13.20
N GLY A 271 22.16 -21.39 12.01
CA GLY A 271 21.72 -20.85 10.73
C GLY A 271 22.68 -19.78 10.18
N GLY A 272 22.50 -19.44 8.89
CA GLY A 272 23.26 -18.38 8.22
C GLY A 272 22.55 -17.02 8.27
N PRO A 273 23.27 -15.89 8.18
CA PRO A 273 22.67 -14.55 8.16
C PRO A 273 21.93 -14.23 6.85
N GLY A 274 22.01 -15.11 5.85
CA GLY A 274 21.47 -14.91 4.50
C GLY A 274 20.03 -14.41 4.45
N PRO A 275 19.07 -15.04 5.15
CA PRO A 275 17.68 -14.57 5.19
C PRO A 275 17.54 -13.14 5.73
N LEU A 276 18.32 -12.77 6.75
CA LEU A 276 18.31 -11.40 7.31
C LEU A 276 18.91 -10.39 6.33
N ILE A 277 20.00 -10.75 5.64
CA ILE A 277 20.62 -9.90 4.62
C ILE A 277 19.66 -9.72 3.43
N PHE A 278 18.99 -10.78 3.00
CA PHE A 278 17.98 -10.71 1.95
C PHE A 278 16.82 -9.80 2.36
N LEU A 279 16.29 -9.96 3.59
CA LEU A 279 15.22 -9.12 4.11
C LEU A 279 15.64 -7.65 4.23
N ALA A 280 16.86 -7.38 4.72
CA ALA A 280 17.40 -6.02 4.80
C ALA A 280 17.56 -5.38 3.41
N TRP A 281 18.06 -6.13 2.42
CA TRP A 281 18.12 -5.70 1.03
C TRP A 281 16.71 -5.44 0.46
N TYR A 282 15.77 -6.35 0.73
CA TYR A 282 14.39 -6.27 0.25
C TYR A 282 13.66 -5.06 0.82
N ALA A 283 13.86 -4.79 2.11
CA ALA A 283 13.20 -3.75 2.89
C ALA A 283 14.02 -2.45 2.97
N ALA A 284 15.14 -2.32 2.27
CA ALA A 284 16.02 -1.15 2.38
C ALA A 284 15.29 0.19 2.16
N GLY A 285 14.45 0.28 1.12
CA GLY A 285 13.63 1.47 0.86
C GLY A 285 12.72 1.86 2.05
N PRO A 286 11.78 0.98 2.46
CA PRO A 286 10.92 1.28 3.60
C PRO A 286 11.71 1.51 4.89
N LEU A 287 12.73 0.70 5.21
CA LEU A 287 13.55 0.87 6.42
C LEU A 287 14.18 2.27 6.47
N ILE A 288 14.82 2.73 5.38
CA ILE A 288 15.41 4.07 5.33
C ILE A 288 14.35 5.14 5.58
N SER A 289 13.23 5.09 4.85
CA SER A 289 12.19 6.13 4.96
C SER A 289 11.51 6.15 6.34
N ILE A 290 11.16 4.97 6.87
CA ILE A 290 10.43 4.84 8.14
C ILE A 290 11.33 5.19 9.31
N THR A 291 12.57 4.71 9.35
CA THR A 291 13.50 5.01 10.45
C THR A 291 13.79 6.51 10.53
N VAL A 292 14.08 7.16 9.39
CA VAL A 292 14.38 8.61 9.38
C VAL A 292 13.15 9.44 9.77
N LEU A 293 11.97 9.10 9.25
CA LEU A 293 10.73 9.81 9.60
C LEU A 293 10.31 9.56 11.06
N ALA A 294 10.43 8.33 11.56
CA ALA A 294 10.12 7.99 12.94
C ALA A 294 11.04 8.75 13.90
N PHE A 295 12.33 8.83 13.59
CA PHE A 295 13.29 9.59 14.36
C PHE A 295 12.93 11.09 14.36
N ALA A 296 12.67 11.69 13.19
CA ALA A 296 12.30 13.10 13.08
C ALA A 296 11.01 13.41 13.87
N LEU A 297 9.95 12.61 13.67
CA LEU A 297 8.66 12.81 14.34
C LEU A 297 8.72 12.53 15.86
N GLY A 298 9.61 11.64 16.30
CA GLY A 298 9.81 11.31 17.71
C GLY A 298 10.45 12.45 18.53
N HIS A 299 11.31 13.27 17.91
CA HIS A 299 12.08 14.31 18.60
C HIS A 299 11.39 15.69 18.62
N ARG A 300 10.06 15.76 18.41
CA ARG A 300 9.27 17.01 18.39
C ARG A 300 9.89 18.09 17.49
N VAL A 301 10.38 17.69 16.33
CA VAL A 301 10.98 18.62 15.37
C VAL A 301 9.96 19.62 14.84
N THR A 302 10.44 20.81 14.46
CA THR A 302 9.59 21.81 13.82
C THR A 302 9.05 21.29 12.48
N PRO A 303 7.90 21.79 11.99
CA PRO A 303 7.37 21.39 10.69
C PRO A 303 8.34 21.66 9.53
N LEU A 304 9.13 22.74 9.63
CA LEU A 304 10.18 23.05 8.66
C LEU A 304 11.27 21.96 8.65
N THR A 305 11.72 21.53 9.83
CA THR A 305 12.70 20.45 9.96
C THR A 305 12.15 19.15 9.34
N LEU A 306 10.89 18.80 9.60
CA LEU A 306 10.29 17.61 8.98
C LEU A 306 10.21 17.75 7.45
N ALA A 307 9.83 18.92 6.93
CA ALA A 307 9.78 19.17 5.50
C ALA A 307 11.17 19.00 4.85
N LEU A 308 12.22 19.53 5.48
CA LEU A 308 13.60 19.38 5.03
C LEU A 308 14.07 17.91 5.08
N VAL A 309 13.79 17.19 6.17
CA VAL A 309 14.10 15.77 6.30
C VAL A 309 13.37 14.94 5.24
N SER A 310 12.08 15.19 5.04
CA SER A 310 11.28 14.53 4.01
C SER A 310 11.83 14.80 2.61
N ALA A 311 12.16 16.05 2.29
CA ALA A 311 12.77 16.43 1.02
C ALA A 311 14.13 15.76 0.81
N ALA A 312 14.99 15.74 1.83
CA ALA A 312 16.31 15.13 1.76
C ALA A 312 16.24 13.61 1.54
N VAL A 313 15.41 12.90 2.32
CA VAL A 313 15.21 11.45 2.16
C VAL A 313 14.64 11.13 0.78
N THR A 314 13.66 11.92 0.33
CA THR A 314 13.06 11.79 -1.01
C THR A 314 14.13 11.97 -2.09
N ALA A 315 14.94 13.02 -2.02
CA ALA A 315 15.99 13.30 -2.99
C ALA A 315 17.04 12.17 -3.05
N VAL A 316 17.51 11.67 -1.91
CA VAL A 316 18.47 10.56 -1.84
C VAL A 316 17.87 9.29 -2.45
N LEU A 317 16.65 8.93 -2.10
CA LEU A 317 16.00 7.73 -2.64
C LEU A 317 15.71 7.87 -4.14
N LEU A 318 15.28 9.03 -4.63
CA LEU A 318 15.07 9.27 -6.06
C LEU A 318 16.39 9.26 -6.85
N ALA A 319 17.49 9.74 -6.28
CA ALA A 319 18.81 9.58 -6.87
C ALA A 319 19.20 8.10 -6.98
N ARG A 320 18.87 7.28 -5.96
CA ARG A 320 19.06 5.82 -6.03
C ARG A 320 18.16 5.17 -7.08
N VAL A 321 16.88 5.55 -7.16
CA VAL A 321 15.94 5.11 -8.22
C VAL A 321 16.53 5.38 -9.60
N ALA A 322 17.02 6.59 -9.83
CA ALA A 322 17.65 6.96 -11.09
C ALA A 322 18.80 6.03 -11.47
N THR A 323 19.75 5.82 -10.54
CA THR A 323 20.89 4.92 -10.79
C THR A 323 20.48 3.46 -10.97
N ALA A 324 19.43 3.01 -10.29
CA ALA A 324 18.93 1.64 -10.40
C ALA A 324 18.20 1.42 -11.73
N ALA A 325 17.39 2.39 -12.16
CA ALA A 325 16.69 2.38 -13.44
C ALA A 325 17.67 2.32 -14.63
N ASP A 326 18.76 3.09 -14.61
CA ASP A 326 19.78 3.04 -15.67
C ASP A 326 20.45 1.64 -15.76
N LYS A 327 20.68 0.99 -14.62
CA LYS A 327 21.26 -0.37 -14.54
C LYS A 327 20.32 -1.46 -15.09
N LEU A 328 19.01 -1.25 -15.07
CA LEU A 328 18.04 -2.21 -15.61
C LEU A 328 18.09 -2.29 -17.14
N ILE A 329 18.40 -1.18 -17.81
CA ILE A 329 18.51 -1.14 -19.27
C ILE A 329 19.93 -1.41 -19.75
N GLY A 330 20.95 -0.95 -19.00
CA GLY A 330 22.35 -1.01 -19.41
C GLY A 330 22.99 -2.40 -19.37
N ARG A 331 22.30 -3.44 -18.90
CA ARG A 331 22.81 -4.82 -18.98
C ARG A 331 22.39 -5.43 -20.32
N PRO A 332 23.28 -5.57 -21.32
CA PRO A 332 22.99 -6.43 -22.46
C PRO A 332 22.63 -7.81 -21.90
N ALA A 333 21.53 -8.37 -22.38
CA ALA A 333 21.16 -9.73 -22.06
C ALA A 333 22.30 -10.63 -22.56
N THR A 334 23.20 -11.03 -21.66
CA THR A 334 24.15 -12.10 -21.95
C THR A 334 23.31 -13.33 -22.23
N PRO A 335 23.34 -13.89 -23.46
CA PRO A 335 22.62 -15.12 -23.74
C PRO A 335 23.08 -16.18 -22.74
N ARG A 336 22.13 -16.75 -21.99
CA ARG A 336 22.34 -17.94 -21.17
C ARG A 336 22.00 -19.16 -22.00
#